data_AF-A0A3S0QJ74-F1
#
_entry.id   AF-A0A3S0QJ74-F1
#
_cell.length_a   1.000
_cell.length_b   1.000
_cell.length_c   1.000
_cell.angle_alpha   90.00
_cell.angle_beta   90.00
_cell.angle_gamma   90.00
#
_symmetry.space_group_name_H-M   'P 1'
#
loop_
_entity.id
_entity.type
_entity.pdbx_description
1 polymer ?
#
loop_
_entity_poly.entity_id
_entity_poly.type
_entity_poly.pdbx_seq_one_letter_code
_entity_poly.pdbx_strand_id
1 'polypeptide(L)'
;MLTRQSLLLWWGLTVTVAYLITQYIGNTMEKGHAAVLWTWGVAMAIPVLLTVLLGRRANALIWVWAIITVLATLQNVWVHLTQAKTLMPLSYHTLWFAFGAAGFGYTAAVVDGAPRKRLYAVAAALHVVGAVITLIDKDLMKGYEYVVLALIQGVPMLLDLPLRRRAGHAD
;
A
#
# COMPACT_ATOMS: atom_id res chain seq x y z
N MET A 1 -12.49 20.35 -5.88
CA MET A 1 -12.27 19.63 -7.16
C MET A 1 -11.33 18.46 -6.93
N LEU A 2 -11.68 17.26 -7.40
CA LEU A 2 -10.81 16.08 -7.34
C LEU A 2 -9.67 16.23 -8.36
N THR A 3 -8.43 16.24 -7.89
CA THR A 3 -7.21 16.30 -8.72
C THR A 3 -6.32 15.08 -8.50
N ARG A 4 -5.39 14.82 -9.43
CA ARG A 4 -4.38 13.75 -9.27
C ARG A 4 -3.57 13.88 -7.98
N GLN A 5 -3.24 15.12 -7.58
CA GLN A 5 -2.51 15.38 -6.33
C GLN A 5 -3.36 15.05 -5.11
N SER A 6 -4.63 15.46 -5.10
CA SER A 6 -5.54 15.09 -4.01
C SER A 6 -5.75 13.57 -3.92
N LEU A 7 -5.73 12.86 -5.06
CA LEU A 7 -5.87 11.41 -5.08
C LEU A 7 -4.64 10.69 -4.49
N LEU A 8 -3.42 11.15 -4.80
CA LEU A 8 -2.20 10.62 -4.17
C LEU A 8 -2.17 10.88 -2.66
N LEU A 9 -2.67 12.04 -2.22
CA LEU A 9 -2.85 12.33 -0.80
C LEU A 9 -3.81 11.32 -0.15
N TRP A 10 -4.96 11.06 -0.76
CA TRP A 10 -5.92 10.07 -0.27
C TRP A 10 -5.32 8.66 -0.21
N TRP A 11 -4.59 8.24 -1.25
CA TRP A 11 -3.86 6.96 -1.24
C TRP A 11 -2.87 6.88 -0.07
N GLY A 12 -1.98 7.87 0.08
CA GLY A 12 -1.00 7.86 1.15
C GLY A 12 -1.63 7.89 2.55
N LEU A 13 -2.64 8.73 2.77
CA LEU A 13 -3.32 8.85 4.07
C LEU A 13 -4.07 7.56 4.44
N THR A 14 -4.85 7.01 3.50
CA THR A 14 -5.66 5.82 3.79
C THR A 14 -4.79 4.60 4.02
N VAL A 15 -3.70 4.41 3.26
CA VAL A 15 -2.74 3.34 3.48
C VAL A 15 -2.06 3.47 4.84
N THR A 16 -1.52 4.66 5.18
CA THR A 16 -0.88 4.89 6.48
C THR A 16 -1.85 4.61 7.63
N VAL A 17 -3.06 5.18 7.59
CA VAL A 17 -4.05 5.03 8.66
C VAL A 17 -4.52 3.58 8.76
N ALA A 18 -4.79 2.90 7.64
CA ALA A 18 -5.22 1.50 7.65
C ALA A 18 -4.17 0.59 8.30
N TYR A 19 -2.88 0.79 7.99
CA TYR A 19 -1.81 0.04 8.64
C TYR A 19 -1.71 0.32 10.14
N LEU A 20 -1.82 1.58 10.56
CA LEU A 20 -1.77 1.93 11.99
C LEU A 20 -2.96 1.34 12.76
N ILE A 21 -4.16 1.36 12.16
CA ILE A 21 -5.34 0.68 12.74
C ILE A 21 -5.12 -0.84 12.78
N THR A 22 -4.55 -1.41 11.72
CA THR A 22 -4.22 -2.84 11.65
C THR A 22 -3.24 -3.23 12.76
N GLN A 23 -2.23 -2.40 13.03
CA GLN A 23 -1.31 -2.58 14.14
C GLN A 23 -2.04 -2.57 15.49
N TYR A 24 -2.94 -1.61 15.70
CA TYR A 24 -3.72 -1.53 16.92
C TYR A 24 -4.61 -2.76 17.12
N ILE A 25 -5.31 -3.20 16.07
CA ILE A 25 -6.14 -4.42 16.08
C ILE A 25 -5.29 -5.66 16.37
N GLY A 26 -4.15 -5.81 15.69
CA GLY A 26 -3.25 -6.95 15.88
C GLY A 26 -2.68 -7.06 17.29
N ASN A 27 -2.56 -5.95 18.01
CA ASN A 27 -2.10 -5.91 19.40
C ASN A 27 -3.24 -6.11 20.42
N THR A 28 -4.51 -5.95 20.02
CA THR A 28 -5.66 -5.93 20.94
C THR A 28 -6.63 -7.10 20.76
N MET A 29 -6.61 -7.80 19.63
CA MET A 29 -7.56 -8.85 19.30
C MET A 29 -6.87 -10.18 18.95
N GLU A 30 -7.21 -11.27 19.65
CA GLU A 30 -6.66 -12.62 19.39
C GLU A 30 -7.02 -13.19 18.00
N LYS A 31 -8.17 -12.78 17.43
CA LYS A 31 -8.66 -13.23 16.11
C LYS A 31 -8.97 -12.06 15.18
N GLY A 32 -8.01 -11.14 15.05
CA GLY A 32 -8.16 -9.86 14.35
C GLY A 32 -8.34 -9.93 12.82
N HIS A 33 -8.12 -11.07 12.14
CA HIS A 33 -8.11 -11.14 10.66
C HIS A 33 -9.35 -10.55 9.99
N ALA A 34 -10.55 -10.82 10.51
CA ALA A 34 -11.78 -10.27 9.97
C ALA A 34 -11.85 -8.73 10.15
N ALA A 35 -11.41 -8.22 11.31
CA ALA A 35 -11.35 -6.79 11.59
C ALA A 35 -10.32 -6.08 10.69
N VAL A 36 -9.17 -6.72 10.44
CA VAL A 36 -8.17 -6.25 9.46
C VAL A 36 -8.79 -6.19 8.06
N LEU A 37 -9.46 -7.26 7.62
CA LEU A 37 -10.14 -7.32 6.31
C LEU A 37 -11.14 -6.18 6.13
N TRP A 38 -12.02 -5.95 7.12
CA TRP A 38 -13.00 -4.87 7.07
C TRP A 38 -12.35 -3.49 7.10
N THR A 39 -11.32 -3.31 7.93
CA THR A 39 -10.55 -2.05 7.99
C THR A 39 -9.98 -1.71 6.62
N TRP A 40 -9.33 -2.68 5.97
CA TRP A 40 -8.74 -2.50 4.64
C TRP A 40 -9.81 -2.34 3.56
N GLY A 41 -10.87 -3.13 3.58
CA GLY A 41 -11.98 -3.02 2.63
C GLY A 41 -12.62 -1.63 2.63
N VAL A 42 -12.92 -1.10 3.81
CA VAL A 42 -13.51 0.25 3.97
C VAL A 42 -12.49 1.33 3.63
N ALA A 43 -11.26 1.24 4.15
CA ALA A 43 -10.24 2.26 3.93
C ALA A 43 -9.85 2.38 2.45
N MET A 44 -9.69 1.25 1.75
CA MET A 44 -9.30 1.22 0.35
C MET A 44 -10.44 1.51 -0.62
N ALA A 45 -11.70 1.36 -0.19
CA ALA A 45 -12.85 1.76 -1.02
C ALA A 45 -12.78 3.24 -1.39
N ILE A 46 -12.34 4.12 -0.49
CA ILE A 46 -12.24 5.56 -0.74
C ILE A 46 -11.29 5.86 -1.93
N PRO A 47 -9.98 5.57 -1.87
CA PRO A 47 -9.06 5.93 -2.95
C PRO A 47 -9.34 5.15 -4.24
N VAL A 48 -9.90 3.93 -4.17
CA VAL A 48 -10.33 3.18 -5.36
C VAL A 48 -11.53 3.86 -6.03
N LEU A 49 -12.58 4.22 -5.28
CA LEU A 49 -13.74 4.93 -5.82
C LEU A 49 -13.32 6.29 -6.39
N LEU A 50 -12.46 7.04 -5.70
CA LEU A 50 -11.92 8.30 -6.23
C LEU A 50 -11.12 8.09 -7.51
N THR A 51 -10.39 6.97 -7.65
CA THR A 51 -9.70 6.60 -8.90
C THR A 51 -10.70 6.37 -10.03
N VAL A 52 -11.78 5.62 -9.77
CA VAL A 52 -12.85 5.35 -10.74
C VAL A 52 -13.57 6.65 -11.15
N LEU A 53 -13.91 7.51 -10.18
CA LEU A 53 -14.57 8.80 -10.43
C LEU A 53 -13.69 9.75 -11.25
N LEU A 54 -12.36 9.70 -11.06
CA LEU A 54 -11.41 10.46 -11.86
C LEU A 54 -11.26 9.87 -13.28
N GLY A 55 -11.57 8.59 -13.46
CA GLY A 55 -11.67 7.91 -14.75
C GLY A 55 -10.37 8.00 -15.57
N ARG A 56 -10.47 8.37 -16.85
CA ARG A 56 -9.32 8.55 -17.74
C ARG A 56 -8.36 9.66 -17.29
N ARG A 57 -8.79 10.54 -16.37
CA ARG A 57 -7.92 11.56 -15.80
C ARG A 57 -7.01 10.99 -14.71
N ALA A 58 -7.33 9.84 -14.11
CA ALA A 58 -6.35 9.09 -13.33
C ALA A 58 -5.28 8.56 -14.29
N ASN A 59 -4.00 8.79 -13.97
CA ASN A 59 -2.92 8.26 -14.80
C ASN A 59 -2.83 6.73 -14.65
N ALA A 60 -2.11 6.07 -15.57
CA ALA A 60 -1.92 4.62 -15.53
C ALA A 60 -1.37 4.13 -14.17
N LEU A 61 -0.51 4.94 -13.54
CA LEU A 61 0.05 4.66 -12.22
C LEU A 61 -1.00 4.46 -11.13
N ILE A 62 -1.96 5.38 -11.03
CA ILE A 62 -3.03 5.32 -10.02
C ILE A 62 -3.91 4.08 -10.28
N TRP A 63 -4.17 3.75 -11.55
CA TRP A 63 -4.92 2.55 -11.90
C TRP A 63 -4.20 1.26 -11.51
N VAL A 64 -2.87 1.19 -11.68
CA VAL A 64 -2.07 0.03 -11.23
C VAL A 64 -2.24 -0.18 -9.72
N TRP A 65 -2.14 0.88 -8.92
CA TRP A 65 -2.38 0.78 -7.47
C TRP A 65 -3.80 0.35 -7.14
N ALA A 66 -4.82 0.92 -7.78
CA ALA A 66 -6.20 0.52 -7.58
C ALA A 66 -6.44 -0.97 -7.88
N ILE A 67 -5.91 -1.48 -9.00
CA ILE A 67 -6.04 -2.87 -9.40
C ILE A 67 -5.32 -3.80 -8.41
N ILE A 68 -4.06 -3.48 -8.07
CA ILE A 68 -3.27 -4.27 -7.13
C ILE A 68 -3.98 -4.36 -5.77
N THR A 69 -4.49 -3.24 -5.25
CA THR A 69 -5.21 -3.21 -3.98
C THR A 69 -6.48 -4.05 -4.01
N VAL A 70 -7.26 -3.98 -5.10
CA VAL A 70 -8.46 -4.82 -5.26
C VAL A 70 -8.09 -6.30 -5.30
N LEU A 71 -7.08 -6.69 -6.08
CA LEU A 71 -6.62 -8.08 -6.18
C LEU A 71 -6.10 -8.60 -4.83
N ALA A 72 -5.30 -7.82 -4.12
CA ALA A 72 -4.80 -8.17 -2.78
C ALA A 72 -5.94 -8.37 -1.78
N THR A 73 -6.94 -7.48 -1.81
CA THR A 73 -8.10 -7.56 -0.93
C THR A 73 -8.94 -8.80 -1.25
N LEU A 74 -9.18 -9.08 -2.53
CA LEU A 74 -9.91 -10.29 -2.98
C LEU A 74 -9.18 -11.57 -2.55
N GLN A 75 -7.84 -11.59 -2.66
CA GLN A 75 -7.04 -12.71 -2.18
C GLN A 75 -7.19 -12.92 -0.66
N ASN A 76 -7.15 -11.85 0.14
CA ASN A 76 -7.40 -11.92 1.59
C ASN A 76 -8.80 -12.44 1.92
N VAL A 77 -9.82 -11.98 1.19
CA VAL A 77 -11.21 -12.45 1.35
C VAL A 77 -11.29 -13.94 1.04
N TRP A 78 -10.73 -14.37 -0.10
CA TRP A 78 -10.73 -15.78 -0.50
C TRP A 78 -10.06 -16.68 0.55
N VAL A 79 -8.86 -16.33 0.99
CA VAL A 79 -8.10 -17.10 1.99
C VAL A 79 -8.83 -17.14 3.33
N HIS A 80 -9.53 -16.05 3.70
CA HIS A 80 -10.35 -16.00 4.91
C HIS A 80 -11.58 -16.91 4.82
N LEU A 81 -12.36 -16.81 3.73
CA LEU A 81 -13.59 -17.58 3.53
C LEU A 81 -13.32 -19.08 3.42
N THR A 82 -12.24 -19.47 2.74
CA THR A 82 -11.83 -20.87 2.58
C THR A 82 -11.11 -21.43 3.80
N GLN A 83 -10.82 -20.59 4.80
CA GLN A 83 -10.03 -20.95 5.98
C GLN A 83 -8.70 -21.64 5.63
N ALA A 84 -8.07 -21.21 4.53
CA ALA A 84 -6.82 -21.79 4.04
C ALA A 84 -5.64 -21.40 4.95
N LYS A 85 -5.52 -22.05 6.10
CA LYS A 85 -4.55 -21.74 7.17
C LYS A 85 -3.11 -21.65 6.67
N THR A 86 -2.72 -22.49 5.72
CA THR A 86 -1.38 -22.50 5.12
C THR A 86 -1.08 -21.25 4.29
N LEU A 87 -2.11 -20.61 3.72
CA LEU A 87 -1.98 -19.41 2.88
C LEU A 87 -2.22 -18.11 3.66
N MET A 88 -2.79 -18.18 4.87
CA MET A 88 -3.04 -16.99 5.69
C MET A 88 -1.77 -16.16 5.93
N PRO A 89 -0.62 -16.75 6.32
CA PRO A 89 0.59 -15.96 6.50
C PRO A 89 1.04 -15.23 5.25
N LEU A 90 1.06 -15.94 4.11
CA LEU A 90 1.44 -15.36 2.83
C LEU A 90 0.50 -14.20 2.44
N SER A 91 -0.81 -14.41 2.60
CA SER A 91 -1.85 -13.46 2.17
C SER A 91 -1.85 -12.18 3.02
N TYR A 92 -1.79 -12.31 4.34
CA TYR A 92 -1.90 -11.17 5.25
C TYR A 92 -0.58 -10.43 5.48
N HIS A 93 0.56 -11.04 5.16
CA HIS A 93 1.88 -10.47 5.42
C HIS A 93 2.68 -10.27 4.15
N THR A 94 3.25 -11.34 3.59
CA THR A 94 4.22 -11.29 2.48
C THR A 94 3.65 -10.64 1.22
N LEU A 95 2.38 -10.90 0.90
CA LEU A 95 1.75 -10.42 -0.32
C LEU A 95 1.70 -8.89 -0.37
N TRP A 96 1.49 -8.22 0.77
CA TRP A 96 1.42 -6.76 0.84
C TRP A 96 2.78 -6.11 0.60
N PHE A 97 3.86 -6.74 1.10
CA PHE A 97 5.22 -6.35 0.74
C PHE A 97 5.49 -6.58 -0.74
N ALA A 98 5.20 -7.76 -1.28
CA ALA A 98 5.44 -8.09 -2.69
C ALA A 98 4.71 -7.13 -3.64
N PHE A 99 3.46 -6.79 -3.34
CA PHE A 99 2.68 -5.84 -4.12
C PHE A 99 3.19 -4.42 -4.01
N GLY A 100 3.61 -3.98 -2.82
CA GLY A 100 4.24 -2.68 -2.68
C GLY A 100 5.56 -2.60 -3.44
N ALA A 101 6.36 -3.67 -3.47
CA ALA A 101 7.58 -3.75 -4.27
C ALA A 101 7.28 -3.58 -5.77
N ALA A 102 6.29 -4.31 -6.29
CA ALA A 102 5.88 -4.21 -7.69
C ALA A 102 5.32 -2.82 -8.03
N GLY A 103 4.41 -2.30 -7.20
CA GLY A 103 3.77 -1.00 -7.39
C GLY A 103 4.78 0.15 -7.36
N PHE A 104 5.69 0.17 -6.39
CA PHE A 104 6.73 1.20 -6.30
C PHE A 104 7.83 1.02 -7.34
N GLY A 105 8.21 -0.21 -7.68
CA GLY A 105 9.18 -0.49 -8.73
C GLY A 105 8.69 0.03 -10.08
N TYR A 106 7.43 -0.27 -10.43
CA TYR A 106 6.78 0.29 -11.60
C TYR A 106 6.73 1.82 -11.53
N THR A 107 6.34 2.37 -10.38
CA THR A 107 6.30 3.83 -10.18
C THR A 107 7.65 4.48 -10.44
N ALA A 108 8.73 3.94 -9.87
CA ALA A 108 10.09 4.45 -10.03
C ALA A 108 10.55 4.44 -11.49
N ALA A 109 10.12 3.43 -12.27
CA ALA A 109 10.47 3.31 -13.68
C ALA A 109 9.82 4.39 -14.57
N VAL A 110 8.60 4.82 -14.22
CA VAL A 110 7.78 5.69 -15.11
C VAL A 110 7.69 7.14 -14.67
N VAL A 111 8.06 7.50 -13.44
CA VAL A 111 7.97 8.90 -12.98
C VAL A 111 9.17 9.73 -13.39
N ASP A 112 8.93 11.01 -13.70
CA ASP A 112 10.00 11.97 -13.97
C ASP A 112 10.57 12.63 -12.71
N GLY A 113 11.84 13.05 -12.81
CA GLY A 113 12.60 13.72 -11.76
C GLY A 113 13.39 12.74 -10.88
N ALA A 114 14.71 12.94 -10.81
CA ALA A 114 15.61 12.09 -10.02
C ALA A 114 15.21 11.92 -8.54
N PRO A 115 14.74 12.98 -7.82
CA PRO A 115 14.30 12.82 -6.43
C PRO A 115 13.10 11.87 -6.28
N ARG A 116 12.15 11.92 -7.21
CA ARG A 116 10.94 11.10 -7.19
C ARG A 116 11.24 9.65 -7.56
N LYS A 117 12.06 9.44 -8.60
CA LYS A 117 12.57 8.10 -8.95
C LYS A 117 13.27 7.45 -7.77
N ARG A 118 14.17 8.18 -7.08
CA ARG A 118 14.89 7.67 -5.91
C ARG A 118 13.94 7.33 -4.75
N LEU A 119 12.97 8.20 -4.45
CA LEU A 119 11.98 7.96 -3.39
C LEU A 119 11.25 6.62 -3.60
N TYR A 120 10.73 6.39 -4.80
CA TYR A 120 10.01 5.17 -5.10
C TYR A 120 10.91 3.94 -5.24
N ALA A 121 12.13 4.09 -5.78
CA ALA A 121 13.08 2.99 -5.85
C ALA A 121 13.49 2.48 -4.45
N VAL A 122 13.72 3.40 -3.51
CA VAL A 122 14.00 3.06 -2.11
C VAL A 122 12.80 2.37 -1.48
N ALA A 123 11.59 2.91 -1.67
CA ALA A 123 10.37 2.27 -1.18
C ALA A 123 10.21 0.85 -1.74
N ALA A 124 10.43 0.66 -3.04
CA ALA A 124 10.37 -0.65 -3.68
C ALA A 124 11.40 -1.64 -3.09
N ALA A 125 12.64 -1.20 -2.89
CA ALA A 125 13.69 -2.03 -2.31
C ALA A 125 13.36 -2.45 -0.87
N LEU A 126 12.86 -1.53 -0.04
CA LEU A 126 12.42 -1.84 1.33
C LEU A 126 11.27 -2.86 1.34
N HIS A 127 10.36 -2.78 0.37
CA HIS A 127 9.30 -3.76 0.22
C HIS A 127 9.82 -5.14 -0.19
N VAL A 128 10.80 -5.22 -1.09
CA VAL A 128 11.46 -6.50 -1.44
C VAL A 128 12.09 -7.12 -0.20
N VAL A 129 12.79 -6.32 0.60
CA VAL A 129 13.40 -6.79 1.86
C VAL A 129 12.33 -7.33 2.81
N GLY A 130 11.24 -6.58 3.04
CA GLY A 130 10.14 -7.05 3.89
C GLY A 130 9.45 -8.32 3.36
N ALA A 131 9.29 -8.45 2.04
CA ALA A 131 8.74 -9.65 1.42
C ALA A 131 9.65 -10.86 1.67
N VAL A 132 10.97 -10.70 1.50
CA VAL A 132 11.95 -11.77 1.77
C VAL A 132 11.95 -12.16 3.25
N ILE A 133 11.96 -11.18 4.16
CA ILE A 133 11.94 -11.44 5.61
C ILE A 133 10.69 -12.24 5.98
N THR A 134 9.50 -11.77 5.58
CA THR A 134 8.23 -12.43 5.93
C THR A 134 8.04 -13.78 5.24
N LEU A 135 8.67 -14.00 4.09
CA LEU A 135 8.68 -15.29 3.40
C LEU A 135 9.54 -16.34 4.12
N ILE A 136 10.69 -15.92 4.67
CA ILE A 136 11.59 -16.80 5.43
C ILE A 136 11.00 -17.08 6.82
N ASP A 137 10.64 -16.02 7.54
CA ASP A 137 10.04 -16.10 8.86
C ASP A 137 9.17 -14.87 9.14
N LYS A 138 7.86 -15.09 9.11
CA LYS A 138 6.84 -14.07 9.40
C LYS A 138 6.96 -13.50 10.82
N ASP A 139 7.49 -14.25 11.78
CA ASP A 139 7.51 -13.84 13.18
C ASP A 139 8.66 -12.86 13.48
N LEU A 140 9.64 -12.70 12.57
CA LEU A 140 10.71 -11.69 12.68
C LEU A 140 10.19 -10.25 12.70
N MET A 141 9.04 -10.01 12.09
CA MET A 141 8.40 -8.69 12.04
C MET A 141 7.20 -8.57 12.98
N LYS A 142 6.98 -9.58 13.84
CA LYS A 142 5.85 -9.61 14.75
C LYS A 142 5.83 -8.36 15.65
N GLY A 143 4.70 -7.66 15.64
CA GLY A 143 4.50 -6.44 16.43
C GLY A 143 4.99 -5.15 15.75
N TYR A 144 5.72 -5.21 14.64
CA TYR A 144 6.23 -4.02 13.94
C TYR A 144 5.83 -3.93 12.47
N GLU A 145 5.36 -5.04 11.88
CA GLU A 145 5.13 -5.16 10.46
C GLU A 145 4.27 -4.05 9.86
N TYR A 146 3.12 -3.79 10.48
CA TYR A 146 2.19 -2.80 9.94
C TYR A 146 2.70 -1.37 10.14
N VAL A 147 3.47 -1.10 11.20
CA VAL A 147 4.17 0.19 11.35
C VAL A 147 5.19 0.37 10.24
N VAL A 148 5.98 -0.67 9.95
CA VAL A 148 6.95 -0.66 8.85
C VAL A 148 6.22 -0.39 7.53
N LEU A 149 5.15 -1.12 7.21
CA LEU A 149 4.36 -0.91 6.00
C LEU A 149 3.75 0.50 5.92
N ALA A 150 3.26 1.06 7.02
CA ALA A 150 2.80 2.46 7.05
C ALA A 150 3.92 3.42 6.62
N LEU A 151 5.13 3.21 7.12
CA LEU A 151 6.30 4.03 6.83
C LEU A 151 6.83 3.83 5.41
N ILE A 152 6.86 2.61 4.90
CA ILE A 152 7.49 2.34 3.60
C ILE A 152 6.48 2.42 2.45
N GLN A 153 5.17 2.32 2.70
CA GLN A 153 4.13 2.36 1.67
C GLN A 153 3.32 3.66 1.70
N GLY A 154 2.84 4.08 2.87
CA GLY A 154 2.03 5.28 2.98
C GLY A 154 2.85 6.57 2.86
N VAL A 155 3.94 6.68 3.60
CA VAL A 155 4.76 7.91 3.67
C VAL A 155 5.38 8.31 2.32
N PRO A 156 5.93 7.41 1.48
CA PRO A 156 6.47 7.83 0.18
C PRO A 156 5.42 8.45 -0.74
N MET A 157 4.16 8.01 -0.67
CA MET A 157 3.08 8.63 -1.44
C MET A 157 2.78 10.05 -0.96
N LEU A 158 2.89 10.30 0.36
CA LEU A 158 2.74 11.62 0.95
C LEU A 158 3.92 12.56 0.63
N LEU A 159 5.15 12.03 0.68
CA LEU A 159 6.38 12.77 0.37
C LEU A 159 6.53 13.13 -1.12
N ASP A 160 5.84 12.42 -2.03
CA ASP A 160 5.82 12.78 -3.46
C ASP A 160 5.13 14.12 -3.72
N LEU A 161 4.16 14.53 -2.88
CA LEU A 161 3.43 15.79 -3.03
C LEU A 161 4.33 17.04 -3.00
N PRO A 162 5.17 17.26 -1.97
CA PRO A 162 6.08 18.42 -1.96
C PRO A 162 7.12 18.35 -3.09
N LEU A 163 7.55 17.15 -3.50
CA LEU A 163 8.48 16.98 -4.62
C LEU A 163 7.87 17.43 -5.95
N ARG A 164 6.58 17.16 -6.19
CA ARG A 164 5.85 17.66 -7.37
C ARG A 164 5.68 19.17 -7.38
N ARG A 165 5.41 19.77 -6.21
CA ARG A 165 5.26 21.23 -6.09
C ARG A 165 6.57 21.96 -6.41
N ARG A 166 7.70 21.43 -5.94
CA ARG A 166 9.03 21.97 -6.26
C ARG A 166 9.37 21.85 -7.74
N ALA A 167 9.01 20.74 -8.39
CA ALA A 167 9.23 20.56 -9.82
C ALA A 167 8.40 21.55 -10.66
N GLY A 168 7.13 21.78 -10.31
CA GLY A 168 6.27 22.76 -11.01
C GLY A 168 6.52 24.23 -10.65
N HIS A 169 7.57 24.54 -9.90
CA HIS A 169 8.06 25.92 -9.65
C HIS A 169 9.44 26.15 -10.28
N ALA A 170 10.01 25.14 -10.93
CA ALA A 170 11.29 25.22 -11.62
C ALA A 170 11.14 25.40 -13.15
N ASP A 171 9.89 25.61 -13.60
CA ASP A 171 9.49 26.01 -14.96
C ASP A 171 8.95 27.45 -14.93
#